data_AF-A0A1Q3E2K1-F1
#
_entry.id   AF-A0A1Q3E2K1-F1
#
_cell.length_a   1.000
_cell.length_b   1.000
_cell.length_c   1.000
_cell.angle_alpha   90.00
_cell.angle_beta   90.00
_cell.angle_gamma   90.00
#
_symmetry.space_group_name_H-M   'P 1'
#
loop_
_entity.id
_entity.type
_entity.pdbx_description
1 polymer ?
#
loop_
_entity_poly.entity_id
_entity_poly.type
_entity_poly.pdbx_seq_one_letter_code
_entity_poly.pdbx_strand_id
1 'polypeptide(L)'
;MTVSSIITTTLSSFRNVLIFSVVIRVALILYSEWHDARSLVKYTDIDYRVFTDAAQFLLHPGPGDENTARGPLGHVFNFGDPYSRETYRYTPLLALIVSPNDWLHASFGKYLFAACDIINGILLYNLLISSVLPKAHNVAKYATLYSALHLLNPMVFSISTRGSSESVLSLFVLLTLYGALKNRWDLAAIMLGCVSKWRLWTGPVRQLEGSQIWEFERVDFRFIEWVLLPYLGIPLPIRIISLPPSPTGPST
;
A
#
# COMPACT_ATOMS: atom_id res chain seq x y z
N MET A 1 -32.73 -25.33 9.20
CA MET A 1 -32.01 -24.23 8.52
C MET A 1 -30.81 -24.81 7.81
N THR A 2 -30.75 -24.75 6.48
CA THR A 2 -29.60 -25.23 5.71
C THR A 2 -28.43 -24.24 5.86
N VAL A 3 -27.19 -24.73 5.85
CA VAL A 3 -25.97 -23.88 5.98
C VAL A 3 -25.99 -22.71 4.98
N SER A 4 -26.48 -22.96 3.77
CA SER A 4 -26.68 -21.94 2.73
C SER A 4 -27.65 -20.84 3.13
N SER A 5 -28.74 -21.16 3.85
CA SER A 5 -29.68 -20.16 4.35
C SER A 5 -29.05 -19.22 5.38
N ILE A 6 -28.22 -19.77 6.28
CA ILE A 6 -27.51 -19.00 7.31
C ILE A 6 -26.50 -18.05 6.68
N ILE A 7 -25.68 -18.55 5.75
CA ILE A 7 -24.69 -17.77 4.99
C ILE A 7 -25.38 -16.62 4.24
N THR A 8 -26.51 -16.88 3.60
CA THR A 8 -27.25 -15.87 2.84
C THR A 8 -27.84 -14.79 3.77
N THR A 9 -28.32 -15.18 4.95
CA THR A 9 -28.81 -14.22 5.96
C THR A 9 -27.70 -13.42 6.63
N THR A 10 -26.53 -14.00 6.89
CA THR A 10 -25.41 -13.27 7.52
C THR A 10 -24.75 -12.30 6.55
N LEU A 11 -24.62 -12.66 5.26
CA LEU A 11 -24.16 -11.77 4.19
C LEU A 11 -25.18 -10.69 3.80
N SER A 12 -26.42 -10.74 4.30
CA SER A 12 -27.45 -9.75 3.95
C SER A 12 -27.16 -8.35 4.53
N SER A 13 -26.35 -8.26 5.58
CA SER A 13 -26.03 -7.02 6.27
C SER A 13 -24.53 -6.75 6.25
N PHE A 14 -24.14 -5.57 5.75
CA PHE A 14 -22.76 -5.11 5.74
C PHE A 14 -22.11 -5.13 7.13
N ARG A 15 -22.86 -4.80 8.19
CA ARG A 15 -22.36 -4.85 9.57
C ARG A 15 -21.90 -6.25 9.96
N ASN A 16 -22.65 -7.28 9.59
CA ASN A 16 -22.30 -8.66 9.92
C ASN A 16 -21.06 -9.12 9.15
N VAL A 17 -20.96 -8.76 7.86
CA VAL A 17 -19.77 -8.98 7.04
C VAL A 17 -18.55 -8.34 7.68
N LEU A 18 -18.67 -7.09 8.14
CA LEU A 18 -17.60 -6.35 8.79
C LEU A 18 -17.14 -7.03 10.09
N ILE A 19 -18.08 -7.40 10.97
CA ILE A 19 -17.77 -8.08 12.24
C ILE A 19 -17.05 -9.40 11.96
N PHE A 20 -17.59 -10.22 11.05
CA PHE A 20 -16.98 -11.51 10.71
C PHE A 20 -15.58 -11.35 10.10
N SER A 21 -15.42 -10.35 9.24
CA SER A 21 -14.15 -9.97 8.62
C SER A 21 -13.08 -9.56 9.64
N VAL A 22 -13.47 -8.80 10.68
CA VAL A 22 -12.58 -8.42 11.80
C VAL A 22 -12.23 -9.65 12.63
N VAL A 23 -13.20 -10.47 13.00
CA VAL A 23 -12.99 -11.68 13.81
C VAL A 23 -12.02 -12.64 13.11
N ILE A 24 -12.20 -12.89 11.81
CA ILE A 24 -11.28 -13.73 11.03
C ILE A 24 -9.86 -13.18 11.07
N ARG A 25 -9.68 -11.86 10.83
CA ARG A 25 -8.33 -11.26 10.79
C ARG A 25 -7.65 -11.33 12.15
N VAL A 26 -8.36 -11.03 13.24
CA VAL A 26 -7.82 -11.16 14.60
C VAL A 26 -7.45 -12.61 14.90
N ALA A 27 -8.34 -13.56 14.59
CA ALA A 27 -8.07 -14.98 14.80
C ALA A 27 -6.86 -15.47 14.00
N LEU A 28 -6.70 -15.03 12.74
CA LEU A 28 -5.56 -15.38 11.90
C LEU A 28 -4.25 -14.76 12.39
N ILE A 29 -4.27 -13.54 12.92
CA ILE A 29 -3.08 -12.92 13.50
C ILE A 29 -2.65 -13.69 14.75
N LEU A 30 -3.58 -14.04 15.64
CA LEU A 30 -3.29 -14.87 16.82
C LEU A 30 -2.78 -16.26 16.41
N TYR A 31 -3.40 -16.87 15.40
CA TYR A 31 -2.93 -18.13 14.83
C TYR A 31 -1.52 -17.99 14.25
N SER A 32 -1.19 -16.87 13.60
CA SER A 32 0.13 -16.64 13.02
C SER A 32 1.24 -16.71 14.05
N GLU A 33 1.01 -16.19 15.25
CA GLU A 33 1.99 -16.23 16.35
C GLU A 33 2.18 -17.65 16.88
N TRP A 34 1.06 -18.35 17.11
CA TRP A 34 1.09 -19.74 17.53
C TRP A 34 1.81 -20.64 16.52
N HIS A 35 1.54 -20.43 15.23
CA HIS A 35 2.12 -21.17 14.12
C HIS A 35 3.61 -20.86 13.95
N ASP A 36 3.98 -19.58 13.98
CA ASP A 36 5.38 -19.16 13.84
C ASP A 36 6.27 -19.65 14.99
N ALA A 37 5.71 -19.85 16.18
CA ALA A 37 6.43 -20.43 17.31
C ALA A 37 6.70 -21.94 17.17
N ARG A 38 5.93 -22.68 16.35
CA ARG A 38 5.94 -24.15 16.30
C ARG A 38 6.35 -24.75 14.97
N SER A 39 6.12 -24.03 13.87
CA SER A 39 6.39 -24.50 12.52
C SER A 39 7.76 -24.03 12.04
N LEU A 40 8.43 -24.88 11.25
CA LEU A 40 9.64 -24.53 10.51
C LEU A 40 9.31 -23.50 9.41
N VAL A 41 8.22 -23.72 8.68
CA VAL A 41 7.71 -22.78 7.68
C VAL A 41 6.89 -21.71 8.39
N LYS A 42 7.27 -20.45 8.20
CA LYS A 42 6.63 -19.33 8.88
C LYS A 42 5.39 -18.88 8.11
N TYR A 43 4.34 -18.55 8.86
CA TYR A 43 3.13 -17.92 8.35
C TYR A 43 3.41 -16.45 8.02
N THR A 44 4.08 -15.74 8.94
CA THR A 44 4.44 -14.34 8.75
C THR A 44 5.32 -14.15 7.52
N ASP A 45 5.02 -13.12 6.73
CA ASP A 45 5.79 -12.76 5.55
C ASP A 45 7.22 -12.35 5.94
N ILE A 46 8.17 -12.61 5.05
CA ILE A 46 9.58 -12.25 5.24
C ILE A 46 9.71 -10.73 5.33
N ASP A 47 8.97 -10.01 4.49
CA ASP A 47 8.98 -8.55 4.46
C ASP A 47 8.57 -7.93 5.80
N TYR A 48 7.65 -8.55 6.54
CA TYR A 48 7.24 -8.06 7.85
C TYR A 48 8.39 -8.04 8.87
N ARG A 49 9.30 -9.03 8.78
CA ARG A 49 10.50 -9.07 9.62
C ARG A 49 11.47 -7.97 9.21
N VAL A 50 11.65 -7.76 7.91
CA VAL A 50 12.49 -6.68 7.37
C VAL A 50 11.97 -5.31 7.84
N PHE A 51 10.65 -5.10 7.89
CA PHE A 51 10.07 -3.88 8.46
C PHE A 51 10.37 -3.71 9.95
N THR A 52 10.28 -4.81 10.70
CA THR A 52 10.52 -4.81 12.15
C THR A 52 11.98 -4.55 12.47
N ASP A 53 12.91 -5.18 11.73
CA ASP A 53 14.35 -4.92 11.86
C ASP A 53 14.67 -3.45 11.54
N ALA A 54 14.13 -2.91 10.44
CA ALA A 54 14.34 -1.51 10.06
C ALA A 54 13.76 -0.52 11.07
N ALA A 55 12.62 -0.87 11.68
CA ALA A 55 12.05 -0.11 12.78
C ALA A 55 12.96 -0.11 14.03
N GLN A 56 13.66 -1.21 14.31
CA GLN A 56 14.65 -1.25 15.38
C GLN A 56 15.87 -0.37 15.07
N PHE A 57 16.39 -0.41 13.84
CA PHE A 57 17.47 0.49 13.40
C PHE A 57 17.07 1.97 13.46
N LEU A 58 15.80 2.28 13.23
CA LEU A 58 15.24 3.62 13.34
C LEU A 58 15.18 4.11 14.81
N LEU A 59 14.75 3.24 15.74
CA LEU A 59 14.55 3.59 17.15
C LEU A 59 15.83 3.53 18.00
N HIS A 60 16.73 2.62 17.67
CA HIS A 60 17.97 2.35 18.41
C HIS A 60 19.18 2.62 17.51
N PRO A 61 19.52 3.89 17.24
CA PRO A 61 20.75 4.22 16.54
C PRO A 61 21.96 3.68 17.33
N GLY A 62 22.93 3.09 16.63
CA GLY A 62 24.14 2.54 17.23
C GLY A 62 25.01 3.62 17.91
N PRO A 63 25.99 3.23 18.73
CA PRO A 63 26.88 4.19 19.39
C PRO A 63 27.66 5.03 18.37
N GLY A 64 27.62 6.35 18.51
CA GLY A 64 28.25 7.31 17.58
C GLY A 64 27.32 7.74 16.44
N ASP A 65 27.88 8.36 15.40
CA ASP A 65 27.14 8.80 14.19
C ASP A 65 27.01 7.69 13.11
N GLU A 66 27.20 6.42 13.49
CA GLU A 66 27.26 5.30 12.54
C GLU A 66 25.91 5.03 11.86
N ASN A 67 24.81 5.20 12.59
CA ASN A 67 23.45 4.97 12.10
C ASN A 67 22.56 6.17 12.43
N THR A 68 22.81 7.31 11.81
CA THR A 68 22.00 8.53 11.96
C THR A 68 21.18 8.78 10.70
N ALA A 69 19.87 8.98 10.86
CA ALA A 69 18.98 9.25 9.73
C ALA A 69 19.37 10.54 9.01
N ARG A 70 19.56 10.43 7.69
CA ARG A 70 19.85 11.56 6.81
C ARG A 70 18.58 12.35 6.53
N GLY A 71 18.27 13.32 7.37
CA GLY A 71 17.14 14.23 7.15
C GLY A 71 16.90 15.17 8.33
N PRO A 72 16.10 16.24 8.13
CA PRO A 72 15.82 17.23 9.16
C PRO A 72 15.14 16.60 10.39
N LEU A 73 14.29 15.59 10.18
CA LEU A 73 13.63 14.87 11.28
C LEU A 73 14.55 13.91 12.03
N GLY A 74 15.56 13.35 11.34
CA GLY A 74 16.52 12.43 11.95
C GLY A 74 17.33 13.09 13.07
N HIS A 75 17.86 14.28 12.77
CA HIS A 75 18.64 15.07 13.73
C HIS A 75 17.79 15.67 14.86
N VAL A 76 16.51 15.97 14.62
CA VAL A 76 15.62 16.55 15.63
C VAL A 76 15.16 15.50 16.65
N PHE A 77 14.91 14.27 16.20
CA PHE A 77 14.35 13.21 17.05
C PHE A 77 15.37 12.11 17.41
N ASN A 78 16.64 12.27 17.03
CA ASN A 78 17.71 11.26 17.20
C ASN A 78 17.31 9.88 16.63
N PHE A 79 16.70 9.87 15.44
CA PHE A 79 16.36 8.62 14.75
C PHE A 79 17.54 8.09 13.94
N GLY A 80 17.67 6.76 13.91
CA GLY A 80 18.62 6.07 13.04
C GLY A 80 18.09 5.88 11.62
N ASP A 81 18.97 5.48 10.69
CA ASP A 81 18.59 5.23 9.32
C ASP A 81 17.99 3.81 9.17
N PRO A 82 16.71 3.65 8.77
CA PRO A 82 16.11 2.32 8.54
C PRO A 82 16.79 1.55 7.40
N TYR A 83 17.50 2.24 6.49
CA TYR A 83 18.25 1.63 5.40
C TYR A 83 19.56 0.97 5.84
N SER A 84 19.97 1.14 7.10
CA SER A 84 21.06 0.37 7.70
C SER A 84 20.76 -1.14 7.68
N ARG A 85 19.49 -1.52 7.52
CA ARG A 85 19.11 -2.89 7.17
C ARG A 85 19.31 -3.15 5.67
N GLU A 86 20.30 -3.97 5.32
CA GLU A 86 20.69 -4.25 3.93
C GLU A 86 19.56 -4.64 2.96
N THR A 87 18.54 -5.34 3.43
CA THR A 87 17.41 -5.82 2.60
C THR A 87 16.19 -4.90 2.63
N TYR A 88 16.26 -3.77 3.35
CA TYR A 88 15.15 -2.83 3.47
C TYR A 88 15.04 -1.93 2.22
N ARG A 89 13.99 -2.17 1.43
CA ARG A 89 13.72 -1.48 0.16
C ARG A 89 12.47 -0.59 0.17
N TYR A 90 11.92 -0.34 1.35
CA TYR A 90 10.63 0.32 1.51
C TYR A 90 10.81 1.77 2.00
N THR A 91 9.74 2.55 2.00
CA THR A 91 9.77 3.95 2.46
C THR A 91 10.13 4.03 3.95
N PRO A 92 10.91 5.01 4.43
CA PRO A 92 11.26 5.10 5.86
C PRO A 92 10.02 5.37 6.73
N LEU A 93 8.96 5.93 6.13
CA LEU A 93 7.66 6.11 6.77
C LEU A 93 7.06 4.78 7.25
N LEU A 94 7.26 3.69 6.50
CA LEU A 94 6.75 2.37 6.88
C LEU A 94 7.45 1.85 8.14
N ALA A 95 8.78 1.94 8.20
CA ALA A 95 9.54 1.60 9.40
C ALA A 95 9.10 2.43 10.61
N LEU A 96 8.85 3.73 10.42
CA LEU A 96 8.35 4.61 11.49
C LEU A 96 6.96 4.18 11.99
N ILE A 97 6.03 3.89 11.09
CA ILE A 97 4.67 3.47 11.42
C ILE A 97 4.66 2.11 12.15
N VAL A 98 5.58 1.22 11.78
CA VAL A 98 5.72 -0.13 12.34
C VAL A 98 6.60 -0.12 13.62
N SER A 99 7.19 1.01 13.99
CA SER A 99 8.02 1.16 15.21
C SER A 99 7.41 0.64 16.51
N PRO A 100 6.08 0.67 16.74
CA PRO A 100 5.50 0.04 17.93
C PRO A 100 5.64 -1.49 17.97
N ASN A 101 6.13 -2.14 16.91
CA ASN A 101 6.49 -3.56 16.96
C ASN A 101 7.52 -3.86 18.05
N ASP A 102 8.44 -2.92 18.32
CA ASP A 102 9.52 -3.10 19.27
C ASP A 102 9.05 -2.94 20.72
N TRP A 103 8.29 -1.87 21.01
CA TRP A 103 7.93 -1.50 22.40
C TRP A 103 6.50 -1.83 22.82
N LEU A 104 5.58 -2.12 21.87
CA LEU A 104 4.19 -2.47 22.19
C LEU A 104 3.91 -3.96 22.00
N HIS A 105 4.07 -4.47 20.76
CA HIS A 105 3.86 -5.89 20.46
C HIS A 105 4.42 -6.25 19.08
N ALA A 106 5.12 -7.38 18.95
CA ALA A 106 5.75 -7.81 17.69
C ALA A 106 4.77 -7.91 16.50
N SER A 107 3.49 -8.22 16.76
CA SER A 107 2.44 -8.28 15.72
C SER A 107 1.66 -6.99 15.51
N PHE A 108 2.03 -5.87 16.15
CA PHE A 108 1.31 -4.60 16.02
C PHE A 108 1.10 -4.19 14.56
N GLY A 109 2.14 -4.26 13.73
CA GLY A 109 2.04 -3.96 12.30
C GLY A 109 1.04 -4.84 11.56
N LYS A 110 0.89 -6.12 11.93
CA LYS A 110 -0.14 -7.00 11.33
C LYS A 110 -1.55 -6.50 11.64
N TYR A 111 -1.79 -6.07 12.88
CA TYR A 111 -3.08 -5.47 13.26
C TYR A 111 -3.33 -4.16 12.52
N LEU A 112 -2.30 -3.33 12.37
CA LEU A 112 -2.41 -2.09 11.59
C LEU A 112 -2.76 -2.37 10.12
N PHE A 113 -2.04 -3.29 9.47
CA PHE A 113 -2.29 -3.63 8.06
C PHE A 113 -3.67 -4.28 7.87
N ALA A 114 -4.08 -5.15 8.79
CA ALA A 114 -5.43 -5.70 8.82
C ALA A 114 -6.49 -4.61 9.03
N ALA A 115 -6.23 -3.60 9.88
CA ALA A 115 -7.14 -2.47 10.07
C ALA A 115 -7.28 -1.62 8.80
N CYS A 116 -6.18 -1.34 8.09
CA CYS A 116 -6.23 -0.66 6.79
C CYS A 116 -7.09 -1.43 5.78
N ASP A 117 -7.01 -2.76 5.77
CA ASP A 117 -7.80 -3.63 4.91
C ASP A 117 -9.31 -3.59 5.26
N ILE A 118 -9.64 -3.51 6.55
CA ILE A 118 -11.01 -3.28 7.01
C ILE A 118 -11.53 -1.91 6.55
N ILE A 119 -10.70 -0.87 6.67
CA ILE A 119 -11.05 0.49 6.22
C ILE A 119 -11.26 0.51 4.70
N ASN A 120 -10.45 -0.22 3.92
CA ASN A 120 -10.64 -0.39 2.48
C ASN A 120 -12.03 -0.94 2.15
N GLY A 121 -12.47 -1.98 2.86
CA GLY A 121 -13.81 -2.54 2.66
C GLY A 121 -14.94 -1.58 3.01
N ILE A 122 -14.78 -0.77 4.07
CA ILE A 122 -15.73 0.29 4.45
C ILE A 122 -15.78 1.39 3.38
N LEU A 123 -14.61 1.83 2.90
CA LEU A 123 -14.51 2.87 1.89
C LEU A 123 -15.11 2.40 0.56
N LEU A 124 -14.83 1.15 0.17
CA LEU A 124 -15.41 0.50 -1.00
C LEU A 124 -16.95 0.46 -0.89
N TYR A 125 -17.49 0.06 0.26
CA TYR A 125 -18.94 0.04 0.49
C TYR A 125 -19.56 1.44 0.30
N ASN A 126 -18.95 2.45 0.90
CA ASN A 126 -19.41 3.83 0.83
C ASN A 126 -19.33 4.40 -0.60
N LEU A 127 -18.29 4.05 -1.35
CA LEU A 127 -18.13 4.42 -2.75
C LEU A 127 -19.19 3.76 -3.64
N LEU A 128 -19.46 2.49 -3.40
CA LEU A 128 -20.48 1.74 -4.13
C LEU A 128 -21.86 2.36 -3.95
N ILE A 129 -22.23 2.70 -2.72
CA ILE A 129 -23.52 3.33 -2.44
C ILE A 129 -23.61 4.75 -2.99
N SER A 130 -22.57 5.55 -2.79
CA SER A 130 -22.68 7.00 -2.99
C SER A 130 -22.25 7.50 -4.36
N SER A 131 -21.45 6.73 -5.11
CA SER A 131 -20.84 7.20 -6.36
C SER A 131 -20.97 6.20 -7.51
N VAL A 132 -20.86 4.89 -7.28
CA VAL A 132 -20.81 3.89 -8.38
C VAL A 132 -22.18 3.33 -8.74
N LEU A 133 -23.02 3.00 -7.76
CA LEU A 133 -24.33 2.36 -7.97
C LEU A 133 -25.54 3.22 -7.51
N PRO A 134 -25.54 4.57 -7.62
CA PRO A 134 -26.58 5.40 -6.99
C PRO A 134 -28.00 5.17 -7.54
N LYS A 135 -28.13 4.59 -8.75
CA LYS A 135 -29.42 4.33 -9.41
C LYS A 135 -29.76 2.84 -9.53
N ALA A 136 -28.93 1.95 -8.98
CA ALA A 136 -29.18 0.52 -9.08
C ALA A 136 -30.39 0.12 -8.21
N HIS A 137 -31.19 -0.83 -8.69
CA HIS A 137 -32.20 -1.45 -7.81
C HIS A 137 -31.48 -2.25 -6.71
N ASN A 138 -31.94 -2.17 -5.46
CA ASN A 138 -31.30 -2.85 -4.31
C ASN A 138 -29.80 -2.50 -4.10
N VAL A 139 -29.39 -1.24 -4.24
CA VAL A 139 -27.98 -0.77 -4.07
C VAL A 139 -27.28 -1.39 -2.87
N ALA A 140 -27.94 -1.40 -1.70
CA ALA A 140 -27.35 -1.89 -0.45
C ALA A 140 -26.95 -3.38 -0.51
N LYS A 141 -27.72 -4.21 -1.24
CA LYS A 141 -27.41 -5.65 -1.40
C LYS A 141 -26.17 -5.84 -2.27
N TYR A 142 -26.10 -5.14 -3.41
CA TYR A 142 -24.95 -5.21 -4.30
C TYR A 142 -23.68 -4.62 -3.65
N ALA A 143 -23.80 -3.48 -2.97
CA ALA A 143 -22.69 -2.90 -2.22
C ALA A 143 -22.18 -3.86 -1.14
N THR A 144 -23.09 -4.49 -0.39
CA THR A 144 -22.72 -5.50 0.61
C THR A 144 -22.04 -6.70 -0.03
N LEU A 145 -22.54 -7.20 -1.17
CA LEU A 145 -21.97 -8.34 -1.88
C LEU A 145 -20.54 -8.03 -2.36
N TYR A 146 -20.32 -6.91 -3.05
CA TYR A 146 -18.98 -6.56 -3.55
C TYR A 146 -18.00 -6.28 -2.42
N SER A 147 -18.42 -5.59 -1.36
CA SER A 147 -17.58 -5.40 -0.18
C SER A 147 -17.28 -6.71 0.54
N ALA A 148 -18.23 -7.65 0.60
CA ALA A 148 -18.01 -8.99 1.15
C ALA A 148 -17.02 -9.80 0.31
N LEU A 149 -17.12 -9.71 -1.02
CA LEU A 149 -16.18 -10.36 -1.94
C LEU A 149 -14.75 -9.85 -1.75
N HIS A 150 -14.55 -8.61 -1.26
CA HIS A 150 -13.23 -8.11 -0.90
C HIS A 150 -12.83 -8.52 0.52
N LEU A 151 -13.67 -8.22 1.52
CA LEU A 151 -13.38 -8.40 2.95
C LEU A 151 -13.24 -9.87 3.36
N LEU A 152 -14.00 -10.77 2.73
CA LEU A 152 -14.02 -12.20 3.03
C LEU A 152 -13.24 -13.03 2.00
N ASN A 153 -12.46 -12.39 1.12
CA ASN A 153 -11.59 -13.10 0.20
C ASN A 153 -10.41 -13.72 0.95
N PRO A 154 -10.20 -15.05 0.89
CA PRO A 154 -9.11 -15.72 1.60
C PRO A 154 -7.72 -15.23 1.21
N MET A 155 -7.52 -14.78 -0.02
CA MET A 155 -6.24 -14.20 -0.42
C MET A 155 -6.02 -12.84 0.24
N VAL A 156 -7.02 -11.97 0.26
CA VAL A 156 -6.91 -10.59 0.76
C VAL A 156 -6.65 -10.57 2.27
N PHE A 157 -7.48 -11.27 3.04
CA PHE A 157 -7.29 -11.29 4.49
C PHE A 157 -6.02 -12.05 4.89
N SER A 158 -5.59 -13.07 4.15
CA SER A 158 -4.36 -13.80 4.43
C SER A 158 -3.12 -12.94 4.18
N ILE A 159 -3.08 -12.17 3.08
CA ILE A 159 -1.95 -11.28 2.77
C ILE A 159 -1.76 -10.22 3.88
N SER A 160 -2.84 -9.59 4.34
CA SER A 160 -2.77 -8.57 5.40
C SER A 160 -2.39 -9.17 6.76
N THR A 161 -2.96 -10.32 7.14
CA THR A 161 -2.65 -10.97 8.42
C THR A 161 -1.26 -11.60 8.48
N ARG A 162 -0.66 -11.90 7.32
CA ARG A 162 0.76 -12.29 7.21
C ARG A 162 1.73 -11.13 7.42
N GLY A 163 1.26 -9.88 7.44
CA GLY A 163 2.07 -8.70 7.69
C GLY A 163 2.51 -7.95 6.43
N SER A 164 1.81 -8.10 5.31
CA SER A 164 2.09 -7.31 4.10
C SER A 164 1.52 -5.90 4.19
N SER A 165 2.31 -4.89 3.78
CA SER A 165 1.91 -3.48 3.76
C SER A 165 1.08 -3.07 2.53
N GLU A 166 0.68 -4.01 1.67
CA GLU A 166 -0.11 -3.76 0.45
C GLU A 166 -1.51 -3.21 0.75
N SER A 167 -2.08 -3.52 1.93
CA SER A 167 -3.38 -2.98 2.32
C SER A 167 -3.34 -1.46 2.57
N VAL A 168 -2.20 -0.93 3.03
CA VAL A 168 -1.98 0.51 3.21
C VAL A 168 -1.87 1.21 1.86
N LEU A 169 -1.16 0.60 0.90
CA LEU A 169 -1.09 1.12 -0.47
C LEU A 169 -2.51 1.19 -1.09
N SER A 170 -3.27 0.10 -0.95
CA SER A 170 -4.64 0.01 -1.43
C SER A 170 -5.54 1.09 -0.79
N LEU A 171 -5.30 1.43 0.48
CA LEU A 171 -6.00 2.50 1.17
C LEU A 171 -5.70 3.87 0.58
N PHE A 172 -4.45 4.18 0.27
CA PHE A 172 -4.12 5.44 -0.40
C PHE A 172 -4.74 5.54 -1.79
N VAL A 173 -4.76 4.44 -2.56
CA VAL A 173 -5.43 4.40 -3.87
C VAL A 173 -6.93 4.65 -3.73
N LEU A 174 -7.61 3.98 -2.81
CA LEU A 174 -9.06 4.15 -2.61
C LEU A 174 -9.40 5.54 -2.06
N LEU A 175 -8.57 6.12 -1.19
CA LEU A 175 -8.75 7.49 -0.70
C LEU A 175 -8.53 8.52 -1.82
N THR A 176 -7.60 8.26 -2.74
CA THR A 176 -7.41 9.08 -3.95
C THR A 176 -8.68 9.09 -4.79
N LEU A 177 -9.21 7.90 -5.09
CA LEU A 177 -10.46 7.74 -5.83
C LEU A 177 -11.65 8.41 -5.10
N TYR A 178 -11.74 8.23 -3.78
CA TYR A 178 -12.77 8.87 -2.97
C TYR A 178 -12.70 10.41 -3.02
N GLY A 179 -11.50 10.98 -2.90
CA GLY A 179 -11.29 12.42 -3.03
C GLY A 179 -11.75 12.93 -4.40
N ALA A 180 -11.32 12.27 -5.48
CA ALA A 180 -11.69 12.64 -6.85
C ALA A 180 -13.21 12.58 -7.07
N LEU A 181 -13.88 11.50 -6.63
CA LEU A 181 -15.33 11.33 -6.79
C LEU A 181 -16.18 12.29 -5.94
N LYS A 182 -15.60 12.89 -4.88
CA LYS A 182 -16.28 13.88 -4.02
C LYS A 182 -15.81 15.31 -4.28
N ASN A 183 -15.09 15.57 -5.38
CA ASN A 183 -14.51 16.87 -5.73
C ASN A 183 -13.58 17.44 -4.64
N ARG A 184 -12.94 16.57 -3.85
CA ARG A 184 -11.91 16.94 -2.85
C ARG A 184 -10.53 16.71 -3.45
N TRP A 185 -10.13 17.62 -4.33
CA TRP A 185 -8.89 17.51 -5.09
C TRP A 185 -7.63 17.53 -4.23
N ASP A 186 -7.63 18.27 -3.11
CA ASP A 186 -6.49 18.30 -2.18
C ASP A 186 -6.22 16.91 -1.58
N LEU A 187 -7.29 16.22 -1.11
CA LEU A 187 -7.18 14.87 -0.59
C LEU A 187 -6.67 13.92 -1.68
N ALA A 188 -7.21 14.02 -2.90
CA ALA A 188 -6.79 13.18 -4.01
C ALA A 188 -5.30 13.38 -4.34
N ALA A 189 -4.84 14.63 -4.39
CA ALA A 189 -3.45 14.97 -4.70
C ALA A 189 -2.48 14.48 -3.61
N ILE A 190 -2.81 14.69 -2.33
CA ILE A 190 -1.97 14.24 -1.21
C ILE A 190 -1.87 12.71 -1.21
N MET A 191 -3.01 12.01 -1.31
CA MET A 191 -3.03 10.55 -1.29
C MET A 191 -2.32 9.94 -2.50
N LEU A 192 -2.47 10.54 -3.69
CA LEU A 192 -1.73 10.12 -4.88
C LEU A 192 -0.21 10.30 -4.70
N GLY A 193 0.21 11.40 -4.07
CA GLY A 193 1.59 11.61 -3.65
C GLY A 193 2.08 10.48 -2.72
N CYS A 194 1.28 10.11 -1.72
CA CYS A 194 1.58 8.97 -0.83
C CYS A 194 1.73 7.65 -1.60
N VAL A 195 0.84 7.34 -2.56
CA VAL A 195 0.94 6.15 -3.43
C VAL A 195 2.29 6.10 -4.13
N SER A 196 2.70 7.21 -4.74
CA SER A 196 3.96 7.28 -5.50
C SER A 196 5.20 7.02 -4.64
N LYS A 197 5.15 7.37 -3.35
CA LYS A 197 6.27 7.25 -2.41
C LYS A 197 6.24 5.97 -1.57
N TRP A 198 5.11 5.26 -1.51
CA TRP A 198 4.94 4.12 -0.61
C TRP A 198 5.74 2.88 -1.06
N ARG A 199 5.75 2.59 -2.36
CA ARG A 199 6.39 1.38 -2.92
C ARG A 199 7.67 1.66 -3.72
N LEU A 200 7.78 2.86 -4.30
CA LEU A 200 8.95 3.25 -5.08
C LEU A 200 9.92 4.03 -4.18
N TRP A 201 10.93 3.34 -3.68
CA TRP A 201 12.20 3.99 -3.41
C TRP A 201 12.94 4.12 -4.75
N THR A 202 12.86 5.29 -5.37
CA THR A 202 13.86 5.71 -6.35
C THR A 202 14.95 6.40 -5.55
N GLY A 203 15.99 5.68 -5.16
CA GLY A 203 17.19 6.32 -4.65
C GLY A 203 17.95 7.04 -5.74
N PRO A 204 19.01 7.78 -5.39
CA PRO A 204 19.99 8.19 -6.39
C PRO A 204 20.55 6.93 -7.04
N VAL A 205 20.41 6.84 -8.36
CA VAL A 205 21.07 5.84 -9.22
C VAL A 205 22.57 5.87 -8.90
N ARG A 206 23.03 4.96 -8.06
CA ARG A 206 24.45 4.68 -7.87
C ARG A 206 24.56 3.19 -7.58
N GLN A 207 25.30 2.51 -8.45
CA GLN A 207 25.56 1.06 -8.50
C GLN A 207 24.42 0.16 -8.97
N LEU A 208 24.09 0.30 -10.25
CA LEU A 208 23.84 -0.88 -11.08
C LEU A 208 24.72 -0.74 -12.33
N GLU A 209 25.93 -1.31 -12.28
CA GLU A 209 26.66 -1.63 -13.50
C GLU A 209 25.86 -2.69 -14.26
N GLY A 210 25.66 -2.48 -15.56
CA GLY A 210 25.26 -3.53 -16.49
C GLY A 210 23.76 -3.62 -16.79
N SER A 211 23.37 -3.01 -17.91
CA SER A 211 22.37 -3.44 -18.90
C SER A 211 20.92 -3.81 -18.51
N GLN A 212 20.53 -3.83 -17.24
CA GLN A 212 19.14 -4.12 -16.82
C GLN A 212 18.26 -2.86 -16.63
N ILE A 213 18.81 -1.66 -16.88
CA ILE A 213 18.18 -0.37 -16.52
C ILE A 213 17.20 0.15 -17.59
N TRP A 214 17.23 -0.36 -18.83
CA TRP A 214 16.58 0.34 -19.95
C TRP A 214 15.09 0.07 -20.19
N GLU A 215 14.40 -0.73 -19.36
CA GLU A 215 12.99 -1.06 -19.64
C GLU A 215 11.97 -0.56 -18.62
N PHE A 216 12.42 -0.06 -17.45
CA PHE A 216 11.52 0.47 -16.41
C PHE A 216 11.52 2.01 -16.29
N GLU A 217 12.45 2.70 -16.94
CA GLU A 217 12.56 4.17 -16.97
C GLU A 217 11.56 4.84 -17.94
N ARG A 218 10.51 4.13 -18.32
CA ARG A 218 9.41 4.63 -19.16
C ARG A 218 8.05 4.66 -18.47
N VAL A 219 8.02 4.77 -17.14
CA VAL A 219 6.87 5.43 -16.48
C VAL A 219 7.11 6.94 -16.61
N ASP A 220 6.83 7.39 -17.82
CA ASP A 220 6.99 8.75 -18.32
C ASP A 220 6.28 9.74 -17.37
N PHE A 221 7.02 10.69 -16.80
CA PHE A 221 6.47 11.81 -16.01
C PHE A 221 5.44 12.64 -16.80
N ARG A 222 5.34 12.42 -18.12
CA ARG A 222 4.25 12.91 -18.97
C ARG A 222 2.87 12.43 -18.56
N PHE A 223 2.71 11.39 -17.73
CA PHE A 223 1.38 10.97 -17.22
C PHE A 223 0.64 12.11 -16.48
N ILE A 224 1.40 12.95 -15.75
CA ILE A 224 0.86 14.14 -15.08
C ILE A 224 0.38 15.18 -16.12
N GLU A 225 1.11 15.35 -17.22
CA GLU A 225 0.75 16.25 -18.32
C GLU A 225 -0.49 15.78 -19.10
N TRP A 226 -0.59 14.48 -19.40
CA TRP A 226 -1.72 13.91 -20.17
C TRP A 226 -3.03 13.86 -19.39
N VAL A 227 -2.98 13.77 -18.06
CA VAL A 227 -4.18 13.63 -17.22
C VAL A 227 -4.67 14.97 -16.66
N LEU A 228 -3.79 15.94 -16.36
CA LEU A 228 -4.19 17.21 -15.72
C LEU A 228 -4.42 18.36 -16.71
N LEU A 229 -3.68 18.44 -17.82
CA LEU A 229 -3.80 19.55 -18.77
C LEU A 229 -5.18 19.63 -19.48
N PRO A 230 -5.90 18.52 -19.78
CA PRO A 230 -7.23 18.60 -20.35
C PRO A 230 -8.28 19.26 -19.43
N TYR A 231 -8.07 19.22 -18.11
CA TYR A 231 -9.00 19.79 -17.12
C TYR A 231 -8.73 21.27 -16.81
N LEU A 232 -7.57 21.79 -17.21
CA LEU A 232 -7.17 23.20 -17.00
C LEU A 232 -7.36 24.08 -18.25
N GLY A 233 -7.86 23.52 -19.37
CA GLY A 233 -8.13 24.28 -20.60
C GLY A 233 -6.85 24.76 -21.32
N ILE A 234 -5.70 24.19 -21.00
CA ILE A 234 -4.41 24.55 -21.61
C ILE A 234 -4.15 23.63 -22.81
N PRO A 235 -4.01 24.15 -24.05
CA PRO A 235 -3.71 23.31 -25.20
C PRO A 235 -2.34 22.66 -25.09
N LEU A 236 -2.26 21.35 -25.39
CA LEU A 236 -1.02 20.60 -25.41
C LEU A 236 -0.04 21.19 -26.44
N PRO A 237 1.25 21.40 -26.11
CA PRO A 237 2.26 21.77 -27.09
C PRO A 237 2.59 20.54 -27.94
N ILE A 238 1.90 20.37 -29.08
CA ILE A 238 2.28 19.38 -30.08
C ILE A 238 3.55 19.88 -30.78
N ARG A 239 4.73 19.52 -30.25
CA ARG A 239 5.96 19.47 -31.04
C ARG A 239 6.25 18.01 -31.33
N ILE A 240 5.96 17.60 -32.57
CA ILE A 240 6.44 16.34 -33.14
C ILE A 240 7.97 16.44 -33.17
N ILE A 241 8.64 15.73 -32.27
CA ILE A 241 10.09 15.55 -32.35
C ILE A 241 10.32 14.58 -33.51
N SER A 242 10.67 15.12 -34.67
CA SER A 242 11.24 14.35 -35.78
C SER A 242 12.55 13.73 -35.30
N LEU A 243 12.63 12.40 -35.27
CA LEU A 243 13.86 11.67 -35.01
C LEU A 243 14.92 12.07 -36.05
N PRO A 244 16.17 12.37 -35.65
CA PRO A 244 17.25 12.52 -36.60
C PRO A 244 17.56 11.17 -37.27
N PRO A 245 17.88 11.14 -38.58
CA PRO A 245 18.23 9.90 -39.27
C PRO A 245 19.53 9.31 -38.70
N SER A 246 19.59 7.98 -38.63
CA SER A 246 20.75 7.22 -38.14
C SER A 246 22.00 7.51 -38.97
N PRO A 247 23.18 7.69 -38.36
CA PRO A 247 24.42 7.81 -39.12
C PRO A 247 24.74 6.49 -39.82
N THR A 248 24.82 6.55 -41.15
CA THR A 248 25.36 5.52 -42.02
C THR A 248 26.79 5.18 -41.60
N GLY A 249 27.07 3.90 -41.32
CA GLY A 249 28.43 3.43 -41.06
C GLY A 249 29.35 3.64 -42.26
N PRO A 250 30.68 3.79 -42.05
CA PRO A 250 31.61 4.05 -43.12
C PRO A 250 31.77 2.83 -44.03
N SER A 251 31.63 3.08 -45.32
CA SER A 251 32.03 2.21 -46.42
C SER A 251 33.54 2.23 -46.59
N THR A 252 34.21 1.15 -46.20
CA THR A 252 35.46 0.63 -46.79
C THR A 252 35.60 -0.83 -46.42
#